data_AF-A0A0B6XC06-F1
#
_entry.id   AF-A0A0B6XC06-F1
#
_cell.length_a   1.000
_cell.length_b   1.000
_cell.length_c   1.000
_cell.angle_alpha   90.00
_cell.angle_beta   90.00
_cell.angle_gamma   90.00
#
_symmetry.space_group_name_H-M   'P 1'
#
loop_
_entity.id
_entity.type
_entity.pdbx_description
1 polymer ?
#
loop_
_entity_poly.entity_id
_entity_poly.type
_entity_poly.pdbx_seq_one_letter_code
_entity_poly.pdbx_strand_id
1 'polypeptide(L)'
;MHQKNSAIFELLKNLEISLHKEKRKNIDWLNTILHDDFLEIAKSGYVYSKKIVIDELTTEFKMVSPIFSQDFNIKWLDENIALITYQSYEINK
;
A
#
# COMPACT_ATOMS: atom_id res chain seq x y z
N MET A 1 -5.37 24.91 1.33
CA MET A 1 -5.58 23.60 2.00
C MET A 1 -6.26 22.58 1.09
N HIS A 2 -7.48 22.83 0.57
CA HIS A 2 -8.21 21.84 -0.25
C HIS A 2 -7.44 21.29 -1.46
N GLN A 3 -6.77 22.14 -2.25
CA GLN A 3 -6.04 21.70 -3.44
C GLN A 3 -4.78 20.88 -3.09
N LYS A 4 -4.07 21.23 -2.01
CA LYS A 4 -2.92 20.46 -1.48
C LYS A 4 -3.35 19.07 -1.02
N ASN A 5 -4.48 18.97 -0.32
CA ASN A 5 -5.02 17.69 0.16
C ASN A 5 -5.46 16.79 -1.00
N SER A 6 -6.01 17.37 -2.07
CA SER A 6 -6.35 16.63 -3.29
C SER A 6 -5.10 16.06 -3.99
N ALA A 7 -4.03 16.85 -4.14
CA ALA A 7 -2.79 16.38 -4.76
C ALA A 7 -2.11 15.27 -3.93
N ILE A 8 -2.10 15.40 -2.60
CA ILE A 8 -1.55 14.36 -1.73
C ILE A 8 -2.40 13.08 -1.79
N PHE A 9 -3.72 13.21 -1.84
CA PHE A 9 -4.59 12.05 -1.95
C PHE A 9 -4.31 11.24 -3.23
N GLU A 10 -4.17 11.89 -4.39
CA GLU A 10 -3.80 11.21 -5.63
C GLU A 10 -2.41 10.59 -5.57
N LEU A 11 -1.44 11.27 -4.92
CA LEU A 11 -0.11 10.68 -4.69
C LEU A 11 -0.20 9.38 -3.87
N LEU A 12 -0.89 9.40 -2.73
CA LEU A 12 -1.00 8.23 -1.85
C LEU A 12 -1.72 7.07 -2.55
N LYS A 13 -2.80 7.35 -3.29
CA LYS A 13 -3.50 6.37 -4.11
C LYS A 13 -2.58 5.74 -5.16
N ASN A 14 -1.76 6.54 -5.83
CA ASN A 14 -0.82 6.04 -6.84
C ASN A 14 0.28 5.16 -6.21
N LEU A 15 0.81 5.53 -5.04
CA LEU A 15 1.77 4.69 -4.32
C LEU A 15 1.17 3.32 -3.97
N GLU A 16 -0.06 3.29 -3.50
CA GLU A 16 -0.78 2.05 -3.18
C GLU A 16 -0.99 1.18 -4.42
N ILE A 17 -1.45 1.77 -5.53
CA ILE A 17 -1.64 1.06 -6.80
C ILE A 17 -0.31 0.52 -7.34
N SER A 18 0.79 1.27 -7.19
CA SER A 18 2.12 0.83 -7.57
C SER A 18 2.61 -0.37 -6.76
N LEU A 19 2.30 -0.41 -5.45
CA LEU A 19 2.58 -1.56 -4.58
C LEU A 19 1.81 -2.81 -5.03
N HIS A 20 0.57 -2.66 -5.49
CA HIS A 20 -0.26 -3.75 -6.03
C HIS A 20 0.23 -4.32 -7.37
N LYS A 21 1.16 -3.63 -8.04
CA LYS A 21 1.58 -3.92 -9.42
C LYS A 21 3.10 -3.83 -9.58
N GLU A 22 3.59 -2.78 -10.24
CA GLU A 22 4.93 -2.71 -10.82
C GLU A 22 6.05 -2.54 -9.80
N LYS A 23 5.74 -2.05 -8.59
CA LYS A 23 6.74 -1.82 -7.54
C LYS A 23 6.77 -2.89 -6.47
N ARG A 24 5.84 -3.86 -6.50
CA ARG A 24 5.69 -4.93 -5.50
C ARG A 24 6.99 -5.65 -5.16
N LYS A 25 7.84 -5.90 -6.16
CA LYS A 25 9.12 -6.63 -6.00
C LYS A 25 10.36 -5.73 -5.98
N ASN A 26 10.18 -4.41 -5.98
CA ASN A 26 11.29 -3.46 -6.02
C ASN A 26 11.71 -3.10 -4.59
N ILE A 27 12.77 -3.77 -4.10
CA ILE A 27 13.27 -3.61 -2.72
C ILE A 27 13.67 -2.18 -2.38
N ASP A 28 14.32 -1.45 -3.29
CA ASP A 28 14.75 -0.08 -3.06
C ASP A 28 13.56 0.87 -2.92
N TRP A 29 12.53 0.67 -3.74
CA TRP A 29 11.29 1.42 -3.67
C TRP A 29 10.54 1.12 -2.36
N LEU A 30 10.41 -0.16 -1.98
CA LEU A 30 9.76 -0.56 -0.73
C LEU A 30 10.45 0.04 0.50
N ASN A 31 11.79 0.04 0.52
CA ASN A 31 12.55 0.65 1.61
C ASN A 31 12.37 2.17 1.70
N THR A 32 12.12 2.83 0.56
CA THR A 32 11.89 4.27 0.49
C THR A 32 10.49 4.66 0.97
N ILE A 33 9.47 3.87 0.63
CA ILE A 33 8.06 4.24 0.87
C ILE A 33 7.51 3.72 2.19
N LEU A 34 8.01 2.59 2.71
CA LEU A 34 7.58 2.05 4.00
C LEU A 34 8.40 2.67 5.13
N HIS A 35 7.74 3.25 6.12
CA HIS A 35 8.40 3.75 7.33
C HIS A 35 9.13 2.63 8.08
N ASP A 36 10.23 2.93 8.79
CA ASP A 36 11.02 1.90 9.47
C ASP A 36 10.23 1.13 10.55
N ASP A 37 9.30 1.81 11.22
CA ASP A 37 8.34 1.21 12.17
C ASP A 37 7.05 0.69 11.50
N PHE A 38 7.05 0.41 10.20
CA PHE A 38 5.86 -0.07 9.48
C PHE A 38 5.39 -1.43 10.03
N LEU A 39 4.07 -1.53 10.20
CA LEU A 39 3.36 -2.73 10.61
C LEU A 39 2.20 -3.00 9.66
N GLU A 40 2.06 -4.26 9.23
CA GLU A 40 0.92 -4.76 8.47
C GLU A 40 0.07 -5.69 9.33
N ILE A 41 -1.25 -5.49 9.31
CA ILE A 41 -2.21 -6.40 9.92
C ILE A 41 -2.93 -7.15 8.80
N ALA A 42 -2.60 -8.42 8.62
CA ALA A 42 -3.19 -9.22 7.55
C ALA A 42 -4.64 -9.65 7.88
N LYS A 43 -5.33 -10.22 6.89
CA LYS A 43 -6.67 -10.83 7.06
C LYS A 43 -6.74 -11.85 8.21
N SER A 44 -5.63 -12.51 8.53
CA SER A 44 -5.52 -13.46 9.64
C SER A 44 -5.50 -12.79 11.02
N GLY A 45 -5.33 -11.47 11.08
CA GLY A 45 -5.07 -10.72 12.31
C GLY A 45 -3.60 -10.77 12.77
N TYR A 46 -2.72 -11.46 12.03
CA TYR A 46 -1.29 -11.46 12.35
C TYR A 46 -0.65 -10.12 11.99
N VAL A 47 0.32 -9.70 12.82
CA VAL A 47 1.05 -8.44 12.66
C VAL A 47 2.45 -8.72 12.10
N TYR A 48 2.74 -8.16 10.94
CA TYR A 48 4.03 -8.30 10.25
C TYR A 48 4.82 -7.00 10.34
N SER A 49 6.14 -7.13 10.53
CA SER A 49 7.07 -5.99 10.47
C SER A 49 7.46 -5.65 9.03
N LYS A 50 7.98 -4.44 8.79
CA LYS A 50 8.59 -4.03 7.50
C LYS A 50 9.50 -5.11 6.91
N LYS A 51 10.39 -5.69 7.72
CA LYS A 51 11.33 -6.71 7.24
C LYS A 51 10.59 -7.92 6.67
N ILE A 52 9.61 -8.43 7.39
CA ILE A 52 8.86 -9.62 6.95
C ILE A 52 8.07 -9.30 5.68
N VAL A 53 7.39 -8.16 5.65
CA VAL A 53 6.61 -7.74 4.47
C VAL A 53 7.50 -7.59 3.23
N ILE A 54 8.67 -6.95 3.34
CA ILE A 54 9.61 -6.82 2.21
C ILE A 54 10.12 -8.19 1.76
N ASP A 55 10.52 -9.06 2.70
CA ASP A 55 11.02 -10.41 2.40
C ASP A 55 9.93 -11.22 1.66
N GLU A 56 8.67 -11.18 2.11
CA GLU A 56 7.54 -11.87 1.46
C GLU A 56 7.24 -11.33 0.06
N LEU A 57 7.14 -10.00 -0.09
CA LEU A 57 6.85 -9.37 -1.39
C LEU A 57 7.95 -9.66 -2.42
N THR A 58 9.22 -9.65 -2.02
CA THR A 58 10.35 -9.85 -2.94
C THR A 58 10.59 -11.32 -3.31
N THR A 59 10.19 -12.26 -2.45
CA THR A 59 10.35 -13.72 -2.67
C THR A 59 9.10 -14.41 -3.23
N GLU A 60 8.02 -13.67 -3.47
CA GLU A 60 6.76 -14.19 -3.99
C GLU A 60 6.94 -14.89 -5.36
N PHE A 61 6.86 -16.22 -5.39
CA PHE A 61 7.20 -17.02 -6.58
C PHE A 61 6.17 -16.97 -7.73
N LYS A 62 4.91 -16.61 -7.44
CA LYS A 62 3.86 -16.54 -8.46
C LYS A 62 3.77 -15.14 -9.05
N MET A 63 3.44 -15.05 -10.34
CA MET A 63 2.78 -13.85 -10.86
C MET A 63 1.46 -13.75 -10.10
N VAL A 64 1.41 -12.89 -9.09
CA VAL A 64 0.15 -12.58 -8.40
C VAL A 64 -0.80 -12.07 -9.47
N SER A 65 -2.04 -12.55 -9.43
CA SER A 65 -3.13 -11.88 -10.12
C SER A 65 -3.04 -10.39 -9.79
N PRO A 66 -3.18 -9.47 -10.76
CA PRO A 66 -3.12 -8.06 -10.46
C PRO A 66 -4.11 -7.75 -9.32
N ILE A 67 -3.62 -7.14 -8.24
CA ILE A 67 -4.50 -6.65 -7.20
C ILE A 67 -5.11 -5.36 -7.73
N PHE A 68 -6.44 -5.31 -7.75
CA PHE A 68 -7.20 -4.13 -8.09
C PHE A 68 -7.66 -3.44 -6.82
N SER A 69 -7.83 -2.14 -6.91
CA SER A 69 -8.21 -1.29 -5.78
C SER A 69 -9.17 -0.21 -6.25
N GLN A 70 -10.30 -0.05 -5.56
CA GLN A 70 -11.34 0.92 -5.90
C GLN A 70 -11.94 1.56 -4.64
N ASP A 71 -12.84 2.53 -4.83
CA ASP A 71 -13.60 3.19 -3.77
C ASP A 71 -12.70 3.80 -2.67
N PHE A 72 -11.60 4.41 -3.09
CA PHE A 72 -10.67 5.10 -2.21
C PHE A 72 -11.36 6.27 -1.50
N ASN A 73 -11.19 6.32 -0.19
CA ASN A 73 -11.56 7.44 0.66
C ASN A 73 -10.38 7.84 1.53
N ILE A 74 -10.28 9.13 1.85
CA ILE A 74 -9.24 9.69 2.70
C ILE A 74 -9.87 10.48 3.85
N LYS A 75 -9.41 10.20 5.06
CA LYS A 75 -9.71 10.97 6.26
C LYS A 75 -8.42 11.54 6.83
N TRP A 76 -8.33 12.86 6.89
CA TRP A 76 -7.23 13.55 7.58
C TRP A 76 -7.45 13.45 9.08
N LEU A 77 -6.46 12.92 9.79
CA LEU A 77 -6.45 12.82 11.26
C LEU A 77 -5.68 14.01 11.86
N ASP A 78 -4.70 14.53 11.12
CA ASP A 78 -3.91 15.73 11.44
C ASP A 78 -3.34 16.32 10.14
N GLU A 79 -2.55 17.40 10.22
CA GLU A 79 -1.90 18.06 9.08
C GLU A 79 -1.04 17.10 8.23
N ASN A 80 -0.36 16.16 8.89
CA ASN A 80 0.57 15.22 8.26
C ASN A 80 0.14 13.75 8.39
N ILE A 81 -1.08 13.49 8.85
CA ILE A 81 -1.58 12.13 9.10
C ILE A 81 -2.89 11.94 8.36
N ALA A 82 -2.92 10.94 7.47
CA ALA A 82 -4.10 10.54 6.73
C ALA A 82 -4.38 9.05 6.93
N LEU A 83 -5.66 8.72 7.06
CA LEU A 83 -6.17 7.35 6.95
C LEU A 83 -6.79 7.18 5.57
N ILE A 84 -6.32 6.17 4.83
CA ILE A 84 -6.92 5.76 3.56
C ILE A 84 -7.64 4.45 3.75
N THR A 85 -8.86 4.38 3.24
CA THR A 85 -9.65 3.15 3.18
C THR A 85 -10.10 2.91 1.75
N TYR A 86 -10.03 1.68 1.29
CA TYR A 86 -10.41 1.30 -0.07
C TYR A 86 -10.75 -0.19 -0.12
N GLN A 87 -11.41 -0.64 -1.18
CA GLN A 87 -11.64 -2.05 -1.44
C GLN A 87 -10.54 -2.60 -2.35
N SER A 88 -9.84 -3.63 -1.89
CA SER A 88 -8.91 -4.41 -2.71
C SER A 88 -9.52 -5.75 -3.12
N TYR A 89 -9.22 -6.21 -4.33
CA TYR A 89 -9.71 -7.49 -4.84
C TYR A 89 -8.79 -8.07 -5.92
N GLU A 90 -8.79 -9.39 -6.00
CA GLU A 90 -8.20 -10.15 -7.11
C GLU A 90 -9.31 -10.65 -8.01
N ILE A 91 -9.09 -10.62 -9.32
CA ILE A 91 -9.99 -11.26 -10.28
C ILE A 91 -9.40 -12.63 -10.60
N ASN A 92 -9.99 -13.68 -10.03
CA ASN A 92 -9.70 -15.05 -10.45
C ASN A 92 -10.24 -15.24 -11.87
N LYS A 93 -9.38 -15.70 -12.78
CA LYS A 93 -9.79 -16.17 -14.11
C LYS A 93 -10.56 -17.48 -14.01
#